data_AF-A0A7U2R358-F1
#
_entry.id   AF-A0A7U2R358-F1
#
_cell.length_a   1.000
_cell.length_b   1.000
_cell.length_c   1.000
_cell.angle_alpha   90.00
_cell.angle_beta   90.00
_cell.angle_gamma   90.00
#
_symmetry.space_group_name_H-M   'P 1'
#
loop_
_entity.id
_entity.type
_entity.pdbx_description
1 polymer ?
#
loop_
_entity_poly.entity_id
_entity_poly.type
_entity_poly.pdbx_seq_one_letter_code
_entity_poly.pdbx_strand_id
1 'polypeptide(L)'
;MDPKIPYIVRQGIAAAFKAVLTRATQESLHQLAERCGPQGLFAYNNIIDNQIEARGNSIAEGDTLALSIRLASELILGKYTMPPPRYPFSLLAVFETGLFQHARDIVNSLGGAYRKAEFNTRILPRCQTLVEAVGHRLAYEAALDAGVASELLDLYEAGVVLHHSGWFVENLALDTETQFNMEMQAMNSILPRIGDLLNATGAEPYCTAPIVSDEAWMEFTRSLEVHHGNARMDICEYDADLAES
;
A
#
# COMPACT_ATOMS: atom_id res chain seq x y z
N MET A 1 -6.10 -20.48 9.30
CA MET A 1 -7.45 -20.01 8.92
C MET A 1 -8.48 -20.96 9.52
N ASP A 2 -9.57 -20.45 10.11
CA ASP A 2 -10.60 -21.28 10.75
C ASP A 2 -11.24 -22.25 9.72
N PRO A 3 -11.14 -23.57 9.90
CA PRO A 3 -11.73 -24.54 8.97
C PRO A 3 -13.26 -24.47 8.89
N LYS A 4 -13.92 -23.83 9.86
CA LYS A 4 -15.38 -23.61 9.87
C LYS A 4 -15.86 -22.60 8.84
N ILE A 5 -14.99 -21.70 8.37
CA ILE A 5 -15.33 -20.73 7.32
C ILE A 5 -15.39 -21.46 5.98
N PRO A 6 -16.45 -21.33 5.16
CA PRO A 6 -16.52 -22.00 3.86
C PRO A 6 -15.30 -21.73 2.97
N TYR A 7 -14.84 -22.74 2.22
CA TYR A 7 -13.62 -22.64 1.41
C TYR A 7 -13.61 -21.44 0.46
N ILE A 8 -14.73 -21.15 -0.21
CA ILE A 8 -14.84 -20.01 -1.13
C ILE A 8 -14.69 -18.66 -0.40
N VAL A 9 -15.18 -18.56 0.83
CA VAL A 9 -15.04 -17.36 1.66
C VAL A 9 -13.59 -17.19 2.11
N ARG A 10 -12.89 -18.30 2.45
CA ARG A 10 -11.46 -18.27 2.76
C ARG A 10 -10.63 -17.78 1.56
N GLN A 11 -10.96 -18.22 0.35
CA GLN A 11 -10.33 -17.73 -0.87
C GLN A 11 -10.61 -16.23 -1.09
N GLY A 12 -11.83 -15.78 -0.85
CA GLY A 12 -12.17 -14.36 -0.89
C GLY A 12 -11.36 -13.51 0.09
N ILE A 13 -11.18 -13.99 1.33
CA ILE A 13 -10.36 -13.30 2.35
C ILE A 13 -8.90 -13.22 1.89
N ALA A 14 -8.35 -14.32 1.35
CA ALA A 14 -6.98 -14.34 0.84
C ALA A 14 -6.77 -13.37 -0.33
N ALA A 15 -7.74 -13.29 -1.26
CA ALA A 15 -7.69 -12.35 -2.38
C ALA A 15 -7.79 -10.89 -1.91
N ALA A 16 -8.68 -10.59 -0.96
CA ALA A 16 -8.80 -9.25 -0.38
C ALA A 16 -7.55 -8.83 0.39
N PHE A 17 -6.98 -9.73 1.20
CA PHE A 17 -5.71 -9.52 1.88
C PHE A 17 -4.58 -9.22 0.88
N LYS A 18 -4.47 -10.04 -0.16
CA LYS A 18 -3.45 -9.86 -1.19
C LYS A 18 -3.57 -8.52 -1.89
N ALA A 19 -4.79 -8.12 -2.27
CA ALA A 19 -5.02 -6.86 -2.96
C ALA A 19 -4.52 -5.65 -2.15
N VAL A 20 -4.90 -5.59 -0.86
CA VAL A 20 -4.46 -4.51 0.04
C VAL A 20 -2.96 -4.58 0.31
N LEU A 21 -2.44 -5.76 0.66
CA LEU A 21 -1.02 -5.92 0.99
C LEU A 21 -0.12 -5.54 -0.19
N THR A 22 -0.46 -6.02 -1.39
CA THR A 22 0.30 -5.70 -2.61
C THR A 22 0.35 -4.19 -2.83
N ARG A 23 -0.80 -3.51 -2.78
CA ARG A 23 -0.87 -2.06 -2.99
C ARG A 23 -0.05 -1.31 -1.95
N ALA A 24 -0.33 -1.58 -0.66
CA ALA A 24 0.33 -0.91 0.45
C ALA A 24 1.86 -1.10 0.40
N THR A 25 2.33 -2.32 0.09
CA THR A 25 3.76 -2.62 0.02
C THR A 25 4.45 -1.88 -1.14
N GLN A 26 3.83 -1.86 -2.32
CA GLN A 26 4.40 -1.17 -3.49
C GLN A 26 4.49 0.34 -3.28
N GLU A 27 3.42 0.95 -2.76
CA GLU A 27 3.37 2.39 -2.48
C GLU A 27 4.37 2.75 -1.37
N SER A 28 4.40 1.98 -0.28
CA SER A 28 5.28 2.25 0.87
C SER A 28 6.76 2.11 0.52
N LEU A 29 7.15 1.05 -0.20
CA LEU A 29 8.55 0.85 -0.59
C LEU A 29 9.01 1.89 -1.61
N HIS A 30 8.13 2.29 -2.54
CA HIS A 30 8.43 3.38 -3.46
C HIS A 30 8.68 4.70 -2.72
N GLN A 31 7.78 5.07 -1.80
CA GLN A 31 7.97 6.29 -1.00
C GLN A 31 9.21 6.20 -0.12
N LEU A 32 9.46 5.05 0.51
CA LEU A 32 10.64 4.85 1.35
C LEU A 32 11.94 5.05 0.56
N ALA A 33 12.03 4.48 -0.64
CA ALA A 33 13.19 4.65 -1.52
C ALA A 33 13.46 6.14 -1.82
N GLU A 34 12.42 6.89 -2.21
CA GLU A 34 12.55 8.33 -2.49
C GLU A 34 12.96 9.15 -1.26
N ARG A 35 12.43 8.80 -0.07
CA ARG A 35 12.75 9.52 1.18
C ARG A 35 14.14 9.20 1.74
N CYS A 36 14.74 8.09 1.34
CA CYS A 36 16.14 7.78 1.61
C CYS A 36 17.12 8.38 0.57
N GLY A 37 16.62 9.16 -0.41
CA GLY A 37 17.44 9.76 -1.45
C GLY A 37 18.20 8.71 -2.28
N PRO A 38 19.41 9.02 -2.79
CA PRO A 38 20.19 8.08 -3.59
C PRO A 38 20.47 6.75 -2.85
N GLN A 39 20.60 6.79 -1.52
CA GLN A 39 20.85 5.59 -0.72
C GLN A 39 19.65 4.65 -0.72
N GLY A 40 18.43 5.15 -0.91
CA GLY A 40 17.24 4.31 -1.10
C GLY A 40 17.32 3.43 -2.34
N LEU A 41 18.17 3.79 -3.31
CA LEU A 41 18.37 3.05 -4.56
C LEU A 41 19.59 2.11 -4.53
N PHE A 42 20.32 2.05 -3.43
CA PHE A 42 21.45 1.15 -3.29
C PHE A 42 20.98 -0.26 -2.94
N ALA A 43 21.40 -1.26 -3.74
CA ALA A 43 20.96 -2.65 -3.58
C ALA A 43 21.21 -3.18 -2.15
N TYR A 44 22.33 -2.83 -1.53
CA TYR A 44 22.66 -3.27 -0.17
C TYR A 44 21.74 -2.72 0.92
N ASN A 45 20.92 -1.70 0.65
CA ASN A 45 19.89 -1.23 1.57
C ASN A 45 18.56 -2.00 1.43
N ASN A 46 18.49 -2.97 0.51
CA ASN A 46 17.37 -3.90 0.29
C ASN A 46 16.02 -3.27 -0.10
N ILE A 47 15.88 -1.94 -0.17
CA ILE A 47 14.57 -1.30 -0.46
C ILE A 47 14.10 -1.63 -1.90
N ILE A 48 14.97 -1.45 -2.90
CA ILE A 48 14.65 -1.79 -4.30
C ILE A 48 14.38 -3.28 -4.46
N ASP A 49 15.21 -4.14 -3.85
CA ASP A 49 15.07 -5.59 -3.98
C ASP A 49 13.71 -6.03 -3.43
N ASN A 50 13.33 -5.55 -2.25
CA ASN A 50 12.00 -5.76 -1.69
C ASN A 50 10.90 -5.23 -2.61
N GLN A 51 11.10 -4.11 -3.29
CA GLN A 51 10.10 -3.54 -4.21
C GLN A 51 9.86 -4.48 -5.41
N ILE A 52 10.93 -5.04 -5.98
CA ILE A 52 10.86 -5.98 -7.11
C ILE A 52 10.24 -7.31 -6.67
N GLU A 53 10.64 -7.83 -5.50
CA GLU A 53 10.07 -9.06 -4.94
C GLU A 53 8.58 -8.91 -4.63
N ALA A 54 8.18 -7.80 -3.99
CA ALA A 54 6.79 -7.50 -3.72
C ALA A 54 5.97 -7.37 -5.01
N ARG A 55 6.60 -6.92 -6.12
CA ARG A 55 5.96 -6.87 -7.43
C ARG A 55 5.82 -8.27 -8.03
N GLY A 56 6.77 -9.17 -7.80
CA GLY A 56 6.62 -10.59 -8.13
C GLY A 56 5.40 -11.21 -7.44
N ASN A 57 5.23 -10.92 -6.15
CA ASN A 57 4.10 -11.43 -5.35
C ASN A 57 2.73 -10.97 -5.84
N SER A 58 2.62 -9.81 -6.50
CA SER A 58 1.35 -9.34 -7.07
C SER A 58 0.88 -10.15 -8.28
N ILE A 59 1.80 -10.85 -8.95
CA ILE A 59 1.55 -11.61 -10.18
C ILE A 59 1.50 -13.12 -9.88
N ALA A 60 2.44 -13.61 -9.06
CA ALA A 60 2.50 -15.00 -8.64
C ALA A 60 1.28 -15.40 -7.81
N GLU A 61 0.91 -16.68 -7.74
CA GLU A 61 -0.26 -17.16 -6.97
C GLU A 61 -1.58 -16.43 -7.32
N GLY A 62 -1.74 -16.12 -8.61
CA GLY A 62 -2.88 -15.41 -9.17
C GLY A 62 -2.66 -13.90 -9.20
N ASP A 63 -2.69 -13.33 -10.41
CA ASP A 63 -2.61 -11.89 -10.61
C ASP A 63 -3.66 -11.14 -9.76
N THR A 64 -3.23 -10.12 -9.02
CA THR A 64 -4.08 -9.37 -8.07
C THR A 64 -5.32 -8.79 -8.74
N LEU A 65 -5.20 -8.27 -9.97
CA LEU A 65 -6.34 -7.73 -10.71
C LEU A 65 -7.28 -8.86 -11.15
N ALA A 66 -6.76 -9.96 -11.67
CA ALA A 66 -7.56 -11.13 -12.06
C ALA A 66 -8.33 -11.74 -10.89
N LEU A 67 -7.67 -11.88 -9.72
CA LEU A 67 -8.31 -12.32 -8.49
C LEU A 67 -9.41 -11.33 -8.05
N SER A 68 -9.12 -10.04 -8.15
CA SER A 68 -10.09 -9.00 -7.78
C SER A 68 -11.31 -9.00 -8.70
N ILE A 69 -11.12 -9.14 -10.01
CA ILE A 69 -12.20 -9.27 -11.00
C ILE A 69 -13.09 -10.46 -10.66
N ARG A 70 -12.49 -11.62 -10.36
CA ARG A 70 -13.24 -12.82 -10.01
C ARG A 70 -14.06 -12.58 -8.75
N LEU A 71 -13.41 -12.18 -7.65
CA LEU A 71 -14.07 -12.01 -6.35
C LEU A 71 -15.17 -10.95 -6.42
N ALA A 72 -14.88 -9.75 -6.92
CA ALA A 72 -15.88 -8.67 -7.02
C ALA A 72 -17.09 -9.10 -7.87
N SER A 73 -16.86 -9.76 -9.02
CA SER A 73 -17.95 -10.22 -9.87
C SER A 73 -18.85 -11.24 -9.16
N GLU A 74 -18.26 -12.19 -8.43
CA GLU A 74 -19.02 -13.19 -7.68
C GLU A 74 -19.84 -12.58 -6.54
N LEU A 75 -19.29 -11.57 -5.84
CA LEU A 75 -19.96 -10.84 -4.77
C LEU A 75 -21.09 -9.92 -5.28
N ILE A 76 -20.87 -9.23 -6.40
CA ILE A 76 -21.90 -8.37 -7.02
C ILE A 76 -23.09 -9.22 -7.50
N LEU A 77 -22.81 -10.39 -8.10
CA LEU A 77 -23.82 -11.33 -8.57
C LEU A 77 -24.48 -12.14 -7.45
N GLY A 78 -24.06 -11.95 -6.19
CA GLY A 78 -24.67 -12.60 -5.03
C GLY A 78 -24.41 -14.11 -4.95
N LYS A 79 -23.31 -14.61 -5.52
CA LYS A 79 -22.98 -16.05 -5.45
C LYS A 79 -22.61 -16.50 -4.04
N TYR A 80 -21.99 -15.63 -3.26
CA TYR A 80 -21.72 -15.78 -1.83
C TYR A 80 -21.47 -14.39 -1.22
N THR A 81 -21.31 -14.36 0.09
CA THR A 81 -21.02 -13.14 0.86
C THR A 81 -19.72 -13.28 1.62
N MET A 82 -19.01 -12.16 1.78
CA MET A 82 -17.89 -12.07 2.71
C MET A 82 -18.41 -12.06 4.15
N PRO A 83 -17.56 -12.36 5.16
CA PRO A 83 -17.96 -12.24 6.56
C PRO A 83 -18.51 -10.82 6.82
N PRO A 84 -19.66 -10.70 7.50
CA PRO A 84 -20.27 -9.40 7.74
C PRO A 84 -19.33 -8.50 8.58
N PRO A 85 -19.44 -7.17 8.45
CA PRO A 85 -18.72 -6.24 9.32
C PRO A 85 -18.99 -6.51 10.79
N ARG A 86 -17.93 -6.65 11.59
CA ARG A 86 -18.03 -6.77 13.05
C ARG A 86 -18.22 -5.40 13.70
N TYR A 87 -17.70 -4.37 13.05
CA TYR A 87 -17.84 -2.97 13.44
C TYR A 87 -18.53 -2.21 12.30
N PRO A 88 -19.86 -2.36 12.15
CA PRO A 88 -20.59 -1.88 10.97
C PRO A 88 -20.60 -0.36 10.80
N PHE A 89 -20.23 0.38 11.85
CA PHE A 89 -20.19 1.85 11.85
C PHE A 89 -18.77 2.41 11.69
N SER A 90 -17.74 1.58 11.53
CA SER A 90 -16.41 2.09 11.16
C SER A 90 -16.44 2.66 9.74
N LEU A 91 -15.58 3.64 9.45
CA LEU A 91 -15.58 4.29 8.14
C LEU A 91 -15.30 3.28 7.04
N LEU A 92 -14.42 2.31 7.30
CA LEU A 92 -14.06 1.27 6.33
C LEU A 92 -15.20 0.28 6.06
N ALA A 93 -16.02 -0.04 7.06
CA ALA A 93 -17.20 -0.89 6.85
C ALA A 93 -18.28 -0.17 6.04
N VAL A 94 -18.48 1.13 6.30
CA VAL A 94 -19.42 1.96 5.56
C VAL A 94 -18.94 2.16 4.11
N PHE A 95 -17.63 2.35 3.91
CA PHE A 95 -16.99 2.45 2.60
C PHE A 95 -17.18 1.18 1.76
N GLU A 96 -16.86 -0.01 2.31
CA GLU A 96 -17.09 -1.28 1.61
C GLU A 96 -18.56 -1.41 1.21
N THR A 97 -19.47 -1.19 2.16
CA THR A 97 -20.91 -1.36 1.94
C THR A 97 -21.41 -0.46 0.82
N GLY A 98 -21.05 0.82 0.84
CA GLY A 98 -21.51 1.78 -0.15
C GLY A 98 -20.89 1.57 -1.54
N LEU A 99 -19.61 1.17 -1.63
CA LEU A 99 -19.01 0.80 -2.92
C LEU A 99 -19.70 -0.39 -3.57
N PHE A 100 -19.99 -1.45 -2.80
CA PHE A 100 -20.71 -2.61 -3.33
C PHE A 100 -22.14 -2.28 -3.69
N GLN A 101 -22.82 -1.41 -2.92
CA GLN A 101 -24.16 -0.96 -3.27
C GLN A 101 -24.16 -0.22 -4.61
N HIS A 102 -23.25 0.75 -4.78
CA HIS A 102 -23.11 1.48 -6.03
C HIS A 102 -22.81 0.55 -7.23
N ALA A 103 -21.92 -0.43 -7.05
CA ALA A 103 -21.61 -1.41 -8.09
C ALA A 103 -22.84 -2.27 -8.47
N ARG A 104 -23.64 -2.69 -7.48
CA ARG A 104 -24.89 -3.42 -7.72
C ARG A 104 -25.92 -2.55 -8.44
N ASP A 105 -26.05 -1.28 -8.08
CA ASP A 105 -26.96 -0.33 -8.74
C ASP A 105 -26.61 -0.16 -10.23
N ILE A 106 -25.30 -0.05 -10.54
CA ILE A 106 -24.83 -0.07 -11.93
C ILE A 106 -25.28 -1.37 -12.61
N VAL A 107 -25.01 -2.54 -12.04
CA VAL A 107 -25.37 -3.83 -12.66
C VAL A 107 -26.88 -4.00 -12.85
N ASN A 108 -27.68 -3.52 -11.91
CA ASN A 108 -29.14 -3.56 -11.98
C ASN A 108 -29.69 -2.60 -13.04
N SER A 109 -28.98 -1.51 -13.33
CA SER A 109 -29.33 -0.59 -14.42
C SER A 109 -29.01 -1.13 -15.83
N LEU A 110 -28.19 -2.19 -15.94
CA LEU A 110 -27.81 -2.76 -17.23
C LEU A 110 -28.94 -3.60 -17.83
N GLY A 111 -29.28 -3.33 -19.09
CA GLY A 111 -30.35 -4.01 -19.83
C GLY A 111 -29.97 -4.40 -21.26
N GLY A 112 -30.75 -5.32 -21.84
CA GLY A 112 -30.65 -5.65 -23.27
C GLY A 112 -29.45 -6.52 -23.69
N ALA A 113 -29.20 -6.56 -25.00
CA ALA A 113 -28.22 -7.45 -25.64
C ALA A 113 -26.75 -7.14 -25.27
N TYR A 114 -26.46 -5.94 -24.79
CA TYR A 114 -25.10 -5.46 -24.49
C TYR A 114 -24.70 -5.61 -23.03
N ARG A 115 -25.54 -6.21 -22.18
CA ARG A 115 -25.33 -6.32 -20.72
C ARG A 115 -23.93 -6.81 -20.33
N LYS A 116 -23.36 -7.78 -21.05
CA LYS A 116 -22.00 -8.30 -20.78
C LYS A 116 -20.91 -7.29 -21.15
N ALA A 117 -21.06 -6.60 -22.28
CA ALA A 117 -20.11 -5.58 -22.71
C ALA A 117 -20.15 -4.37 -21.75
N GLU A 118 -21.34 -3.92 -21.36
CA GLU A 118 -21.50 -2.82 -20.41
C GLU A 118 -21.00 -3.17 -19.01
N PHE A 119 -21.21 -4.41 -18.56
CA PHE A 119 -20.60 -4.91 -17.33
C PHE A 119 -19.08 -4.78 -17.39
N ASN A 120 -18.47 -5.25 -18.48
CA ASN A 120 -17.03 -5.18 -18.64
C ASN A 120 -16.51 -3.74 -18.58
N THR A 121 -17.16 -2.81 -19.28
CA THR A 121 -16.76 -1.41 -19.32
C THR A 121 -16.95 -0.69 -17.99
N ARG A 122 -18.05 -0.95 -17.27
CA ARG A 122 -18.41 -0.18 -16.07
C ARG A 122 -17.94 -0.78 -14.75
N ILE A 123 -17.78 -2.11 -14.68
CA ILE A 123 -17.49 -2.84 -13.44
C ILE A 123 -16.03 -3.28 -13.36
N LEU A 124 -15.43 -3.82 -14.43
CA LEU A 124 -14.05 -4.34 -14.34
C LEU A 124 -13.02 -3.33 -13.83
N PRO A 125 -13.05 -2.04 -14.25
CA PRO A 125 -12.12 -1.04 -13.73
C PRO A 125 -12.24 -0.80 -12.21
N ARG A 126 -13.36 -1.19 -11.59
CA ARG A 126 -13.67 -0.98 -10.16
C ARG A 126 -13.38 -2.22 -9.31
N CYS A 127 -13.20 -3.38 -9.93
CA CYS A 127 -13.11 -4.65 -9.21
C CYS A 127 -11.98 -4.68 -8.18
N GLN A 128 -10.81 -4.13 -8.52
CA GLN A 128 -9.69 -4.06 -7.58
C GLN A 128 -10.03 -3.19 -6.36
N THR A 129 -10.53 -1.98 -6.56
CA THR A 129 -10.96 -1.09 -5.48
C THR A 129 -12.06 -1.72 -4.60
N LEU A 130 -13.01 -2.44 -5.20
CA LEU A 130 -14.04 -3.17 -4.45
C LEU A 130 -13.43 -4.24 -3.53
N VAL A 131 -12.46 -4.99 -4.02
CA VAL A 131 -11.79 -6.04 -3.24
C VAL A 131 -10.83 -5.46 -2.20
N GLU A 132 -10.14 -4.36 -2.52
CA GLU A 132 -9.34 -3.59 -1.57
C GLU A 132 -10.21 -3.07 -0.43
N ALA A 133 -11.42 -2.55 -0.68
CA ALA A 133 -12.33 -2.10 0.37
C ALA A 133 -12.69 -3.22 1.38
N VAL A 134 -12.96 -4.43 0.88
CA VAL A 134 -13.15 -5.61 1.74
C VAL A 134 -11.90 -5.89 2.58
N GLY A 135 -10.73 -5.84 1.95
CA GLY A 135 -9.45 -6.07 2.61
C GLY A 135 -9.17 -5.02 3.69
N HIS A 136 -9.45 -3.74 3.40
CA HIS A 136 -9.23 -2.63 4.31
C HIS A 136 -10.07 -2.79 5.57
N ARG A 137 -11.36 -3.09 5.42
CA ARG A 137 -12.23 -3.40 6.57
C ARG A 137 -11.69 -4.60 7.34
N LEU A 138 -11.47 -5.74 6.68
CA LEU A 138 -11.03 -6.97 7.37
C LEU A 138 -9.72 -6.77 8.14
N ALA A 139 -8.76 -6.05 7.56
CA ALA A 139 -7.49 -5.73 8.20
C ALA A 139 -7.68 -4.83 9.44
N TYR A 140 -8.48 -3.78 9.32
CA TYR A 140 -8.77 -2.88 10.43
C TYR A 140 -9.48 -3.59 11.57
N GLU A 141 -10.52 -4.38 11.28
CA GLU A 141 -11.22 -5.13 12.33
C GLU A 141 -10.29 -6.14 13.02
N ALA A 142 -9.44 -6.83 12.25
CA ALA A 142 -8.49 -7.79 12.80
C ALA A 142 -7.44 -7.10 13.69
N ALA A 143 -6.95 -5.92 13.28
CA ALA A 143 -6.01 -5.12 14.05
C ALA A 143 -6.65 -4.58 15.33
N LEU A 144 -7.91 -4.14 15.27
CA LEU A 144 -8.68 -3.70 16.42
C LEU A 144 -8.85 -4.81 17.47
N ASP A 145 -9.24 -6.02 17.06
CA ASP A 145 -9.36 -7.16 18.00
C ASP A 145 -8.01 -7.64 18.55
N ALA A 146 -6.95 -7.52 17.76
CA ALA A 146 -5.61 -7.86 18.19
C ALA A 146 -5.02 -6.84 19.19
N GLY A 147 -5.72 -5.72 19.45
CA GLY A 147 -5.25 -4.69 20.34
C GLY A 147 -4.07 -3.89 19.78
N VAL A 148 -4.01 -3.73 18.46
CA VAL A 148 -3.07 -2.79 17.83
C VAL A 148 -3.33 -1.39 18.38
N ALA A 149 -2.24 -0.62 18.61
CA ALA A 149 -2.32 0.72 19.16
C ALA A 149 -3.32 1.59 18.38
N SER A 150 -4.20 2.30 19.08
CA SER A 150 -5.28 3.08 18.46
C SER A 150 -4.74 4.13 17.51
N GLU A 151 -3.58 4.72 17.81
CA GLU A 151 -2.97 5.73 16.95
C GLU A 151 -2.59 5.17 15.57
N LEU A 152 -2.17 3.89 15.50
CA LEU A 152 -1.89 3.20 14.22
C LEU A 152 -3.17 2.86 13.46
N LEU A 153 -4.24 2.52 14.18
CA LEU A 153 -5.56 2.30 13.57
C LEU A 153 -6.11 3.61 12.99
N ASP A 154 -5.96 4.71 13.71
CA ASP A 154 -6.38 6.05 13.28
C ASP A 154 -5.60 6.49 12.03
N LEU A 155 -4.28 6.27 11.99
CA LEU A 155 -3.47 6.58 10.81
C LEU A 155 -3.85 5.71 9.61
N TYR A 156 -4.09 4.42 9.84
CA TYR A 156 -4.52 3.50 8.79
C TYR A 156 -5.88 3.90 8.21
N GLU A 157 -6.87 4.18 9.06
CA GLU A 157 -8.19 4.62 8.62
C GLU A 157 -8.12 5.97 7.88
N ALA A 158 -7.38 6.95 8.41
CA ALA A 158 -7.18 8.25 7.76
C ALA A 158 -6.50 8.12 6.38
N GLY A 159 -5.50 7.25 6.25
CA GLY A 159 -4.83 6.98 4.98
C GLY A 159 -5.77 6.39 3.92
N VAL A 160 -6.63 5.43 4.30
CA VAL A 160 -7.65 4.87 3.39
C VAL A 160 -8.68 5.94 3.00
N VAL A 161 -9.08 6.78 3.95
CA VAL A 161 -10.00 7.90 3.71
C VAL A 161 -9.43 8.87 2.67
N LEU A 162 -8.18 9.31 2.83
CA LEU A 162 -7.52 10.20 1.89
C LEU A 162 -7.33 9.57 0.51
N HIS A 163 -6.94 8.30 0.45
CA HIS A 163 -6.75 7.58 -0.81
C HIS A 163 -8.06 7.50 -1.62
N HIS A 164 -9.20 7.42 -0.93
CA HIS A 164 -10.52 7.38 -1.54
C HIS A 164 -11.36 8.65 -1.27
N SER A 165 -10.69 9.80 -1.15
CA SER A 165 -11.28 11.06 -0.70
C SER A 165 -12.59 11.41 -1.38
N GLY A 166 -12.65 11.29 -2.72
CA GLY A 166 -13.84 11.60 -3.51
C GLY A 166 -15.08 10.82 -3.07
N TRP A 167 -14.93 9.54 -2.70
CA TRP A 167 -16.05 8.75 -2.20
C TRP A 167 -16.55 9.27 -0.85
N PHE A 168 -15.63 9.59 0.08
CA PHE A 168 -15.98 10.07 1.41
C PHE A 168 -16.60 11.48 1.40
N VAL A 169 -16.14 12.35 0.50
CA VAL A 169 -16.76 13.66 0.25
C VAL A 169 -18.20 13.48 -0.24
N GLU A 170 -18.42 12.60 -1.22
CA GLU A 170 -19.74 12.40 -1.84
C GLU A 170 -20.74 11.71 -0.90
N ASN A 171 -20.28 10.81 -0.02
CA ASN A 171 -21.17 9.88 0.68
C ASN A 171 -21.24 10.07 2.21
N LEU A 172 -20.23 10.66 2.86
CA LEU A 172 -20.16 10.78 4.33
C LEU A 172 -20.01 12.21 4.87
N ALA A 173 -20.15 13.23 4.03
CA ALA A 173 -19.95 14.63 4.41
C ALA A 173 -18.59 14.89 5.09
N LEU A 174 -17.59 14.08 4.75
CA LEU A 174 -16.20 14.28 5.16
C LEU A 174 -15.53 15.11 4.09
N ASP A 175 -15.50 16.43 4.26
CA ASP A 175 -14.78 17.31 3.35
C ASP A 175 -13.26 17.08 3.39
N THR A 176 -12.56 17.58 2.37
CA THR A 176 -11.12 17.35 2.21
C THR A 176 -10.29 17.90 3.36
N GLU A 177 -10.72 19.00 3.97
CA GLU A 177 -10.04 19.62 5.11
C GLU A 177 -10.18 18.75 6.36
N THR A 178 -11.36 18.20 6.60
CA THR A 178 -11.61 17.25 7.69
C THR A 178 -10.76 15.99 7.51
N GLN A 179 -10.70 15.44 6.30
CA GLN A 179 -9.88 14.27 6.01
C GLN A 179 -8.38 14.53 6.24
N PHE A 180 -7.88 15.68 5.80
CA PHE A 180 -6.49 16.09 6.05
C PHE A 180 -6.20 16.24 7.55
N ASN A 181 -7.12 16.85 8.30
CA ASN A 181 -6.98 17.01 9.75
C ASN A 181 -6.98 15.66 10.49
N MET A 182 -7.74 14.66 10.02
CA MET A 182 -7.70 13.30 10.57
C MET A 182 -6.30 12.68 10.44
N GLU A 183 -5.70 12.73 9.25
CA GLU A 183 -4.35 12.20 9.03
C GLU A 183 -3.30 12.95 9.85
N MET A 184 -3.36 14.30 9.84
CA MET A 184 -2.44 15.13 10.58
C MET A 184 -2.46 14.82 12.09
N GLN A 185 -3.64 14.65 12.67
CA GLN A 185 -3.79 14.30 14.09
C GLN A 185 -3.23 12.90 14.39
N ALA A 186 -3.50 11.92 13.53
CA ALA A 186 -2.96 10.57 13.67
C ALA A 186 -1.43 10.56 13.57
N MET A 187 -0.86 11.26 12.58
CA MET A 187 0.59 11.41 12.42
C MET A 187 1.25 12.07 13.63
N ASN A 188 0.69 13.19 14.12
CA ASN A 188 1.22 13.91 15.28
C ASN A 188 1.19 13.06 16.56
N SER A 189 0.24 12.12 16.66
CA SER A 189 0.13 11.20 17.79
C SER A 189 1.16 10.06 17.72
N ILE A 190 1.48 9.59 16.50
CA ILE A 190 2.46 8.51 16.28
C ILE A 190 3.91 9.00 16.36
N LEU A 191 4.20 10.19 15.82
CA LEU A 191 5.58 10.65 15.61
C LEU A 191 6.47 10.55 16.87
N PRO A 192 6.02 10.94 18.08
CA PRO A 192 6.83 10.82 19.30
C PRO A 192 7.12 9.37 19.70
N ARG A 193 6.31 8.40 19.25
CA ARG A 193 6.37 6.99 19.61
C ARG A 193 6.89 6.10 18.48
N ILE A 194 7.25 6.67 17.33
CA ILE A 194 7.56 5.90 16.12
C ILE A 194 8.70 4.90 16.34
N GLY A 195 9.74 5.30 17.09
CA GLY A 195 10.86 4.40 17.44
C GLY A 195 10.40 3.20 18.26
N ASP A 196 9.58 3.41 19.29
CA ASP A 196 9.03 2.34 20.13
C ASP A 196 8.14 1.39 19.31
N LEU A 197 7.31 1.95 18.42
CA LEU A 197 6.41 1.20 17.55
C LEU A 197 7.19 0.36 16.54
N LEU A 198 8.26 0.90 15.96
CA LEU A 198 9.17 0.16 15.07
C LEU A 198 9.89 -0.96 15.82
N ASN A 199 10.41 -0.68 17.01
CA ASN A 199 11.07 -1.70 17.85
C ASN A 199 10.10 -2.82 18.23
N ALA A 200 8.84 -2.50 18.53
CA ALA A 200 7.80 -3.48 18.86
C ALA A 200 7.47 -4.44 17.71
N THR A 201 7.83 -4.11 16.46
CA THR A 201 7.69 -5.06 15.32
C THR A 201 8.63 -6.25 15.43
N GLY A 202 9.74 -6.13 16.17
CA GLY A 202 10.78 -7.14 16.25
C GLY A 202 11.56 -7.35 14.94
N ALA A 203 11.48 -6.40 14.00
CA ALA A 203 12.12 -6.51 12.69
C ALA A 203 13.64 -6.25 12.70
N GLU A 204 14.18 -5.63 13.76
CA GLU A 204 15.59 -5.22 13.87
C GLU A 204 16.59 -6.36 13.54
N PRO A 205 16.45 -7.61 14.07
CA PRO A 205 17.40 -8.68 13.78
C PRO A 205 17.41 -9.14 12.32
N TYR A 206 16.38 -8.77 11.54
CA TYR A 206 16.24 -9.11 10.13
C TYR A 206 16.66 -7.95 9.21
N CYS A 207 16.99 -6.79 9.76
CA CYS A 207 17.41 -5.64 8.99
C CYS A 207 18.93 -5.68 8.76
N THR A 208 19.34 -5.98 7.52
CA THR A 208 20.75 -6.02 7.11
C THR A 208 21.19 -4.75 6.38
N ALA A 209 20.29 -3.78 6.21
CA ALA A 209 20.55 -2.56 5.45
C ALA A 209 21.52 -1.65 6.22
N PRO A 210 22.68 -1.25 5.65
CA PRO A 210 23.66 -0.42 6.35
C PRO A 210 23.18 1.02 6.58
N ILE A 211 22.17 1.52 5.86
CA ILE A 211 21.62 2.87 6.03
C ILE A 211 20.93 3.11 7.38
N VAL A 212 20.66 2.06 8.16
CA VAL A 212 19.91 2.18 9.43
C VAL A 212 20.64 2.96 10.52
N SER A 213 21.97 3.06 10.43
CA SER A 213 22.79 3.84 11.37
C SER A 213 24.10 4.29 10.73
N ASP A 214 24.67 5.37 11.24
CA ASP A 214 25.99 5.86 10.80
C ASP A 214 27.09 4.82 11.08
N GLU A 215 26.99 4.10 12.20
CA GLU A 215 27.91 3.03 12.55
C GLU A 215 27.87 1.87 11.53
N ALA A 216 26.67 1.38 11.20
CA ALA A 216 26.51 0.32 10.21
C ALA A 216 26.97 0.77 8.81
N TRP A 217 26.69 2.03 8.45
CA TRP A 217 27.14 2.62 7.20
C TRP A 217 28.67 2.70 7.11
N MET A 218 29.33 3.17 8.16
CA MET A 218 30.78 3.25 8.22
C MET A 218 31.44 1.87 8.16
N GLU A 219 30.88 0.88 8.87
CA GLU A 219 31.42 -0.48 8.84
C GLU A 219 31.27 -1.11 7.46
N PHE A 220 30.11 -0.93 6.84
CA PHE A 220 29.88 -1.38 5.47
C PHE A 220 30.86 -0.74 4.49
N THR A 221 31.03 0.58 4.52
CA THR A 221 31.93 1.29 3.59
C THR A 221 33.40 0.89 3.76
N ARG A 222 33.86 0.58 4.99
CA ARG A 222 35.21 0.05 5.24
C ARG A 222 35.41 -1.37 4.71
N SER A 223 34.34 -2.16 4.62
CA SER A 223 34.40 -3.54 4.11
C SER A 223 34.53 -3.63 2.58
N LEU A 224 34.28 -2.54 1.86
CA LEU A 224 34.33 -2.50 0.40
C LEU A 224 35.77 -2.53 -0.12
N GLU A 225 35.97 -3.14 -1.30
CA GLU A 225 37.27 -3.17 -1.96
C GLU A 225 37.72 -1.77 -2.37
N VAL A 226 38.91 -1.38 -1.92
CA VAL A 226 39.51 -0.09 -2.27
C VAL A 226 40.38 -0.26 -3.51
N HIS A 227 39.98 0.39 -4.60
CA HIS A 227 40.79 0.47 -5.82
C HIS A 227 41.59 1.77 -5.85
N HIS A 228 42.90 1.65 -6.06
CA HIS A 228 43.80 2.79 -6.21
C HIS A 228 44.16 3.01 -7.70
N GLY A 229 44.30 4.28 -8.10
CA GLY A 229 44.76 4.67 -9.43
C GLY A 229 45.89 5.69 -9.33
N ASN A 230 46.77 5.73 -10.34
CA ASN A 230 47.88 6.67 -10.47
C ASN A 230 47.61 7.77 -11.51
N ALA A 231 46.33 8.07 -11.76
CA ALA A 231 45.93 9.10 -12.71
C ALA A 231 46.54 10.46 -12.30
N ARG A 232 47.28 11.08 -13.22
CA ARG A 232 47.73 12.47 -13.08
C ARG A 232 46.70 13.35 -13.78
N MET A 233 46.11 14.29 -13.05
CA MET A 233 45.37 15.37 -13.71
C MET A 233 46.39 16.37 -14.24
N ASP A 234 46.61 16.36 -15.54
CA ASP A 234 47.20 17.50 -16.22
C ASP A 234 46.13 18.60 -16.20
N ILE A 235 46.24 19.49 -15.21
CA ILE A 235 45.43 20.71 -15.19
C ILE A 235 45.92 21.50 -16.40
N CYS A 236 45.14 21.55 -17.48
CA CYS A 236 45.43 22.46 -18.58
C CYS A 236 45.45 23.88 -18.00
N GLU A 237 46.63 24.47 -17.88
CA GLU A 237 46.76 25.91 -17.65
C GLU A 237 46.00 26.60 -18.79
N TYR A 238 45.01 27.41 -18.42
CA TYR A 238 44.31 28.26 -19.36
C TYR A 238 45.33 29.32 -19.81
N ASP A 239 45.90 29.16 -21.00
CA ASP A 239 46.79 30.16 -21.60
C ASP A 239 46.07 31.51 -21.60
N ALA A 240 46.57 32.44 -20.79
CA ALA A 240 46.09 33.81 -20.69
C ALA A 240 46.47 34.66 -21.93
N ASP A 241 47.12 34.06 -22.93
CA ASP A 241 47.68 34.77 -24.08
C ASP A 241 46.71 34.90 -25.28
N LEU A 242 45.45 34.49 -25.15
CA LEU A 242 44.41 34.71 -26.19
C LEU A 242 43.57 35.98 -25.98
N ALA A 243 43.95 36.88 -25.06
CA ALA A 243 43.26 38.16 -24.85
C ALA A 243 43.90 39.36 -25.57
N GLU A 244 45.06 39.21 -26.22
CA GLU A 244 45.70 40.30 -26.98
C GLU A 244 46.15 39.85 -28.38
N SER A 245 45.20 39.73 -29.31
CA SER A 245 45.48 39.91 -30.76
C SER A 245 44.26 40.42 -31.51
#